data_AF-A0A380ZGP0-F1
#
_entry.id   AF-A0A380ZGP0-F1
#
_cell.length_a   1.000
_cell.length_b   1.000
_cell.length_c   1.000
_cell.angle_alpha   90.00
_cell.angle_beta   90.00
_cell.angle_gamma   90.00
#
_symmetry.space_group_name_H-M   'P 1'
#
loop_
_entity.id
_entity.type
_entity.pdbx_description
1 polymer ?
#
loop_
_entity_poly.entity_id
_entity_poly.type
_entity_poly.pdbx_seq_one_letter_code
_entity_poly.pdbx_strand_id
1 'polypeptide(L)'
;MTENDDKLLTAFFAGNRQEIPDNGFTRRVMRHLPDRTHRISQVWVTFCFTLALVLFFAFDGLQQVLGTLRETFTTAAQSGMTELDPKSLLVAGIVLLYLLYRKICSLA
;
A
#
# COMPACT_ATOMS: atom_id res chain seq x y z
N MET A 1 21.21 7.13 -42.25
CA MET A 1 22.62 6.90 -41.88
C MET A 1 22.77 5.92 -40.73
N THR A 2 21.85 5.90 -39.75
CA THR A 2 21.85 4.95 -38.61
C THR A 2 21.74 3.46 -38.98
N GLU A 3 20.99 3.11 -40.03
CA GLU A 3 20.75 1.70 -40.39
C GLU A 3 22.03 0.90 -40.75
N ASN A 4 23.05 1.59 -41.28
CA ASN A 4 24.27 0.91 -41.72
C ASN A 4 25.19 0.59 -40.53
N ASP A 5 25.23 1.49 -39.54
CA ASP A 5 25.99 1.29 -38.31
C ASP A 5 25.37 0.17 -37.47
N ASP A 6 24.04 0.07 -37.44
CA ASP A 6 23.32 -1.03 -36.79
C ASP A 6 23.66 -2.38 -37.43
N LYS A 7 23.77 -2.45 -38.77
CA LYS A 7 24.16 -3.67 -39.51
C LYS A 7 25.61 -4.06 -39.22
N LEU A 8 26.52 -3.10 -39.17
CA LEU A 8 27.93 -3.32 -38.83
C LEU A 8 28.10 -3.81 -37.39
N LEU A 9 27.41 -3.18 -36.44
CA LEU A 9 27.40 -3.61 -35.05
C LEU A 9 26.84 -5.01 -34.90
N THR A 10 25.72 -5.31 -35.55
CA THR A 10 25.10 -6.65 -35.49
C THR A 10 26.02 -7.72 -36.07
N ALA A 11 26.68 -7.46 -37.20
CA ALA A 11 27.65 -8.38 -37.79
C ALA A 11 28.90 -8.59 -36.91
N PHE A 12 29.39 -7.51 -36.27
CA PHE A 12 30.53 -7.57 -35.38
C PHE A 12 30.24 -8.37 -34.09
N PHE A 13 29.05 -8.16 -33.50
CA PHE A 13 28.61 -8.92 -32.33
C PHE A 13 28.24 -10.36 -32.66
N ALA A 14 27.75 -10.65 -33.87
CA ALA A 14 27.49 -12.02 -34.32
C ALA A 14 28.78 -12.84 -34.46
N GLY A 15 29.87 -12.23 -34.95
CA GLY A 15 31.16 -12.91 -35.12
C GLY A 15 31.97 -13.09 -33.83
N ASN A 16 31.77 -12.23 -32.83
CA ASN A 16 32.55 -12.23 -31.58
C ASN A 16 31.71 -12.53 -30.32
N ARG A 17 30.48 -13.08 -30.48
CA ARG A 17 29.61 -13.44 -29.36
C ARG A 17 30.19 -14.64 -28.61
N GLN A 18 31.07 -14.38 -27.66
CA GLN A 18 31.43 -15.37 -26.66
C GLN A 18 30.23 -15.53 -25.73
N GLU A 19 29.52 -16.67 -25.83
CA GLU A 19 28.55 -17.07 -24.83
C GLU A 19 29.31 -17.39 -23.55
N ILE A 20 29.56 -16.36 -22.74
CA ILE A 20 30.13 -16.53 -21.40
C ILE A 20 29.06 -17.26 -20.59
N PRO A 21 29.27 -18.52 -20.18
CA PRO A 21 28.32 -19.20 -19.32
C PRO A 21 28.23 -18.39 -18.03
N ASP A 22 27.00 -18.04 -17.63
CA ASP A 22 26.77 -17.33 -16.39
C ASP A 22 27.04 -18.31 -15.23
N ASN A 23 28.32 -18.45 -14.88
CA ASN A 23 28.89 -19.34 -13.87
C ASN A 23 28.51 -18.90 -12.44
N GLY A 24 27.24 -18.55 -12.24
CA GLY A 24 26.72 -17.90 -11.05
C GLY A 24 27.21 -16.47 -10.87
N PHE A 25 27.68 -15.79 -11.92
CA PHE A 25 28.14 -14.41 -11.85
C PHE A 25 26.98 -13.48 -11.51
N THR A 26 25.86 -13.57 -12.23
CA THR A 26 24.65 -12.76 -11.93
C THR A 26 24.17 -12.99 -10.50
N ARG A 27 24.17 -14.25 -10.04
CA ARG A 27 23.78 -14.59 -8.66
C ARG A 27 24.73 -14.05 -7.61
N ARG A 28 26.04 -14.03 -7.89
CA ARG A 28 27.04 -13.41 -7.02
C ARG A 28 26.91 -11.89 -7.02
N VAL A 29 26.70 -11.26 -8.17
CA VAL A 29 26.53 -9.80 -8.29
C VAL A 29 25.25 -9.34 -7.60
N MET A 30 24.11 -9.99 -7.84
CA MET A 30 22.84 -9.65 -7.18
C MET A 30 22.91 -9.80 -5.66
N ARG A 31 23.68 -10.75 -5.14
CA ARG A 31 23.85 -10.95 -3.70
C ARG A 31 24.90 -10.01 -3.07
N HIS A 32 25.74 -9.38 -3.90
CA HIS A 32 26.66 -8.30 -3.49
C HIS A 32 26.04 -6.91 -3.62
N LEU A 33 24.81 -6.77 -4.14
CA LEU A 33 24.09 -5.52 -4.02
C LEU A 33 23.83 -5.27 -2.52
N PRO A 34 24.29 -4.12 -1.98
CA PRO A 34 24.20 -3.87 -0.56
C PRO A 34 22.74 -3.68 -0.17
N ASP A 35 22.16 -4.72 0.43
CA ASP A 35 20.89 -4.71 1.18
C ASP A 35 20.90 -3.77 2.41
N ARG A 36 21.90 -2.88 2.48
CA ARG A 36 22.10 -1.91 3.56
C ARG A 36 20.97 -0.89 3.60
N THR A 37 20.44 -0.52 2.43
CA THR A 37 19.29 0.38 2.31
C THR A 37 18.03 -0.24 2.91
N HIS A 38 17.86 -1.56 2.80
CA HIS A 38 16.68 -2.24 3.35
C HIS A 38 16.65 -2.18 4.88
N ARG A 39 17.81 -2.28 5.54
CA ARG A 39 17.90 -2.19 7.01
C ARG A 39 17.66 -0.78 7.51
N ILE A 40 18.19 0.23 6.82
CA ILE A 40 17.97 1.65 7.18
C ILE A 40 16.51 2.03 6.97
N SER A 41 15.91 1.62 5.85
CA SER A 41 14.48 1.81 5.58
C SER A 41 13.63 1.14 6.66
N GLN A 42 13.95 -0.10 7.03
CA GLN A 42 13.21 -0.83 8.05
C GLN A 42 13.30 -0.15 9.42
N VAL A 43 14.48 0.33 9.83
CA VAL A 43 14.65 1.11 11.08
C VAL A 43 13.89 2.44 11.03
N TRP A 44 13.87 3.10 9.88
CA TRP A 44 13.14 4.35 9.71
C TRP A 44 11.62 4.16 9.79
N VAL A 45 11.10 3.09 9.16
CA VAL A 45 9.69 2.74 9.19
C VAL A 45 9.26 2.34 10.61
N THR A 46 10.05 1.52 11.31
CA THR A 46 9.73 1.16 12.70
C THR A 46 9.80 2.35 13.63
N PHE A 47 10.77 3.26 13.43
CA PHE A 47 10.85 4.50 14.18
C PHE A 47 9.64 5.41 13.92
N CYS A 48 9.26 5.59 12.66
CA CYS A 48 8.09 6.39 12.29
C CYS A 48 6.78 5.80 12.84
N PHE A 49 6.62 4.48 12.75
CA PHE A 49 5.45 3.78 13.27
C PHE A 49 5.35 3.89 14.79
N THR A 50 6.46 3.69 15.51
CA THR A 50 6.48 3.82 16.97
C THR A 50 6.22 5.25 17.41
N LEU A 51 6.77 6.25 16.72
CA LEU A 51 6.48 7.66 16.98
C LEU A 51 5.00 7.98 16.75
N ALA A 52 4.41 7.52 15.65
CA ALA A 52 2.99 7.71 15.36
C ALA A 52 2.10 7.05 16.44
N LEU A 53 2.46 5.86 16.91
CA LEU A 53 1.76 5.16 17.98
C LEU A 53 1.86 5.93 19.30
N VAL A 54 3.06 6.36 19.71
CA VAL A 54 3.25 7.16 20.94
C VAL A 54 2.45 8.46 20.89
N LEU A 55 2.47 9.17 19.76
CA LEU A 55 1.65 10.37 19.57
C LEU A 55 0.16 10.03 19.65
N PHE A 56 -0.29 8.96 19.00
CA PHE A 56 -1.69 8.53 19.04
C PHE A 56 -2.16 8.24 20.48
N PHE A 57 -1.33 7.60 21.31
CA PHE A 57 -1.66 7.38 22.72
C PHE A 57 -1.55 8.66 23.58
N ALA A 58 -0.53 9.50 23.36
CA ALA A 58 -0.31 10.73 24.12
C ALA A 58 -1.40 11.79 23.88
N PHE A 59 -1.99 11.82 22.68
CA PHE A 59 -3.09 12.71 22.32
C PHE A 59 -4.48 12.14 22.63
N ASP A 60 -4.57 11.01 23.37
CA ASP A 60 -5.82 10.27 23.55
C ASP A 60 -6.55 10.10 22.21
N GLY A 61 -5.81 9.71 21.15
CA GLY A 61 -6.30 9.73 19.77
C GLY A 61 -7.59 8.94 19.58
N LEU A 62 -7.83 7.92 20.40
CA LEU A 62 -9.11 7.22 20.47
C LEU A 62 -10.24 8.14 20.96
N GLN A 63 -10.06 8.89 22.04
CA GLN A 63 -11.06 9.85 22.50
C GLN A 63 -11.24 11.01 21.53
N GLN A 64 -10.18 11.47 20.87
CA GLN A 64 -10.29 12.57 19.91
C GLN A 64 -11.00 12.14 18.62
N VAL A 65 -10.72 10.94 18.12
CA VAL A 65 -11.41 10.36 16.95
C VAL A 65 -12.84 9.95 17.32
N LEU A 66 -13.07 9.30 18.47
CA LEU A 66 -14.42 8.94 18.91
C LEU A 66 -15.24 10.18 19.27
N GLY A 67 -14.63 11.23 19.81
CA GLY A 67 -15.27 12.50 20.13
C GLY A 67 -15.73 13.22 18.88
N THR A 68 -14.82 13.44 17.92
CA THR A 68 -15.15 14.06 16.63
C THR A 68 -16.12 13.21 15.80
N LEU A 69 -15.98 11.89 15.81
CA LEU A 69 -16.91 10.97 15.16
C LEU A 69 -18.28 11.02 15.83
N ARG A 70 -18.34 11.03 17.16
CA ARG A 70 -19.60 11.09 17.91
C ARG A 70 -20.28 12.43 17.70
N GLU A 71 -19.56 13.55 17.71
CA GLU A 71 -20.12 14.88 17.42
C GLU A 71 -20.63 14.98 15.98
N THR A 72 -19.87 14.48 15.01
CA THR A 72 -20.30 14.43 13.62
C THR A 72 -21.50 13.49 13.44
N PHE A 73 -21.50 12.35 14.13
CA PHE A 73 -22.59 11.39 14.09
C PHE A 73 -23.83 11.89 14.81
N THR A 74 -23.72 12.58 15.95
CA THR A 74 -24.88 13.18 16.62
C THR A 74 -25.42 14.35 15.83
N THR A 75 -24.56 15.13 15.16
CA THR A 75 -25.00 16.23 14.28
C THR A 75 -25.69 15.67 13.04
N ALA A 76 -25.13 14.64 12.41
CA ALA A 76 -25.72 13.95 11.26
C ALA A 76 -26.95 13.12 11.64
N ALA A 77 -26.98 12.55 12.84
CA ALA A 77 -28.13 11.83 13.37
C ALA A 77 -29.23 12.81 13.76
N GLN A 78 -28.95 13.96 14.37
CA GLN A 78 -29.98 14.96 14.66
C GLN A 78 -30.56 15.57 13.39
N SER A 79 -29.74 15.83 12.37
CA SER A 79 -30.23 16.29 11.07
C SER A 79 -30.90 15.17 10.25
N GLY A 80 -30.54 13.90 10.47
CA GLY A 80 -31.18 12.73 9.84
C GLY A 80 -32.40 12.18 10.60
N MET A 81 -32.53 12.43 11.91
CA MET A 81 -33.60 11.89 12.80
C MET A 81 -34.93 12.63 12.63
N THR A 82 -34.94 13.81 12.02
CA THR A 82 -36.21 14.46 11.66
C THR A 82 -36.87 13.83 10.43
N GLU A 83 -36.16 12.98 9.68
CA GLU A 83 -36.65 12.40 8.41
C GLU A 83 -36.58 10.86 8.36
N LEU A 84 -35.69 10.20 9.12
CA LEU A 84 -35.50 8.76 9.03
C LEU A 84 -36.22 8.00 10.15
N ASP A 85 -37.39 7.48 9.80
CA ASP A 85 -38.18 6.53 10.59
C ASP A 85 -37.28 5.36 11.05
N PRO A 86 -37.28 4.97 12.35
CA PRO A 86 -36.39 3.95 12.93
C PRO A 86 -36.38 2.60 12.21
N LYS A 87 -37.42 2.27 11.42
CA LYS A 87 -37.46 1.08 10.56
C LYS A 87 -36.54 1.19 9.35
N SER A 88 -36.44 2.38 8.73
CA SER A 88 -35.61 2.63 7.55
C SER A 88 -34.11 2.58 7.90
N LEU A 89 -33.74 3.09 9.08
CA LEU A 89 -32.37 3.02 9.61
C LEU A 89 -31.91 1.57 9.82
N LEU A 90 -32.80 0.73 10.37
CA LEU A 90 -32.52 -0.68 10.63
C LEU A 90 -32.27 -1.44 9.31
N VAL A 91 -33.08 -1.16 8.28
CA VAL A 91 -32.90 -1.72 6.94
C VAL A 91 -31.59 -1.25 6.31
N ALA A 92 -31.27 0.04 6.38
CA ALA A 92 -30.02 0.59 5.84
C ALA A 92 -28.78 -0.03 6.51
N GLY A 93 -28.82 -0.24 7.83
CA GLY A 93 -27.77 -0.91 8.57
C GLY A 93 -27.55 -2.37 8.15
N ILE A 94 -28.63 -3.14 7.96
CA ILE A 94 -28.55 -4.53 7.47
C ILE A 94 -27.95 -4.58 6.06
N VAL A 95 -28.37 -3.67 5.17
CA VAL A 95 -27.85 -3.61 3.79
C VAL A 95 -26.37 -3.26 3.77
N LEU A 96 -25.92 -2.30 4.59
CA LEU A 96 -24.51 -1.95 4.70
C LEU A 96 -23.66 -3.11 5.23
N LEU A 97 -24.15 -3.85 6.23
CA LEU A 97 -23.48 -5.04 6.75
C LEU A 97 -23.36 -6.13 5.68
N TYR A 98 -24.42 -6.35 4.90
CA TYR A 98 -24.40 -7.30 3.79
C TYR A 98 -23.39 -6.89 2.70
N LEU A 99 -23.34 -5.60 2.35
CA LEU A 99 -22.38 -5.09 1.36
C LEU A 99 -20.93 -5.18 1.85
N LEU A 100 -20.68 -4.89 3.13
CA LEU A 100 -19.35 -5.06 3.75
C LEU A 100 -18.93 -6.52 3.73
N TYR A 101 -19.81 -7.43 4.16
CA TYR A 101 -19.56 -8.88 4.10
C TYR A 101 -19.26 -9.34 2.67
N ARG A 102 -20.09 -8.94 1.71
CA ARG A 102 -19.89 -9.26 0.29
C ARG A 102 -18.56 -8.71 -0.23
N LYS A 103 -18.19 -7.48 0.13
CA LYS A 103 -16.92 -6.87 -0.29
C LYS A 103 -15.72 -7.63 0.27
N ILE A 104 -15.80 -8.10 1.52
CA ILE A 104 -14.75 -8.92 2.14
C ILE A 104 -14.68 -10.30 1.45
N CYS A 105 -15.81 -10.95 1.20
CA CYS A 105 -15.85 -12.24 0.48
C CYS A 105 -15.44 -12.15 -0.99
N SER A 106 -15.55 -10.98 -1.63
CA SER A 106 -15.09 -10.75 -3.00
C SER A 106 -13.60 -10.42 -3.10
N LEU A 107 -12.96 -10.09 -1.97
CA LEU A 107 -11.53 -9.79 -1.88
C LEU A 107 -10.70 -11.00 -1.41
N ALA A 108 -11.37 -12.05 -0.93
CA ALA A 108 -10.81 -13.37 -0.67
C ALA A 108 -10.88 -14.25 -1.93
#